data_AF-A0A1V1NRF9-F1
#
_entry.id   AF-A0A1V1NRF9-F1
#
_cell.length_a   1.000
_cell.length_b   1.000
_cell.length_c   1.000
_cell.angle_alpha   90.00
_cell.angle_beta   90.00
_cell.angle_gamma   90.00
#
_symmetry.space_group_name_H-M   'P 1'
#
loop_
_entity.id
_entity.type
_entity.pdbx_description
1 polymer ?
#
loop_
_entity_poly.entity_id
_entity_poly.type
_entity_poly.pdbx_seq_one_letter_code
_entity_poly.pdbx_strand_id
1 'polypeptide(L)'
;MKNLELLNIAKIGPQIENNALFPEKTNIEFVQIENKNEIHIRIWERGVGETLACGTGACASVVASVVQKQLESKIMVNLRGGKLQVEWNQEDKHLLMTGPVNTVFDGKIYLKE
;
A
#
# COMPACT_ATOMS: atom_id res chain seq x y z
N MET A 1 -16.48 3.44 -9.01
CA MET A 1 -16.39 4.33 -7.82
C MET A 1 -15.10 5.11 -7.96
N LYS A 2 -15.11 6.45 -7.94
CA LYS A 2 -13.90 7.29 -8.21
C LYS A 2 -13.41 8.07 -6.98
N ASN A 3 -13.72 7.61 -5.77
CA ASN A 3 -13.29 8.32 -4.57
C ASN A 3 -13.05 7.35 -3.41
N LEU A 4 -11.78 7.20 -3.04
CA LEU A 4 -11.35 6.37 -1.91
C LEU A 4 -11.80 6.91 -0.54
N GLU A 5 -12.09 8.21 -0.42
CA GLU A 5 -12.51 8.82 0.84
C GLU A 5 -13.90 8.37 1.29
N LEU A 6 -14.75 7.95 0.34
CA LEU A 6 -16.10 7.46 0.64
C LEU A 6 -16.11 6.00 1.13
N LEU A 7 -14.97 5.30 1.09
CA LEU A 7 -14.89 3.92 1.52
C LEU A 7 -14.82 3.81 3.04
N ASN A 8 -15.74 3.03 3.60
CA ASN A 8 -15.65 2.59 4.99
C ASN A 8 -14.70 1.38 5.09
N ILE A 9 -13.40 1.65 5.06
CA ILE A 9 -12.34 0.62 5.10
C ILE A 9 -12.42 -0.18 6.40
N ALA A 10 -12.74 0.45 7.53
CA ALA A 10 -12.89 -0.25 8.81
C ALA A 10 -13.99 -1.32 8.79
N LYS A 11 -15.02 -1.16 7.94
CA LYS A 11 -16.06 -2.17 7.74
C LYS A 11 -15.62 -3.28 6.77
N ILE A 12 -14.92 -2.93 5.70
CA ILE A 12 -14.58 -3.86 4.60
C ILE A 12 -13.30 -4.66 4.91
N GLY A 13 -12.28 -4.00 5.44
CA GLY A 13 -10.94 -4.55 5.70
C GLY A 13 -10.97 -5.86 6.49
N PRO A 14 -11.60 -5.92 7.68
CA PRO A 14 -11.65 -7.16 8.47
C PRO A 14 -12.30 -8.34 7.75
N GLN A 15 -13.27 -8.08 6.87
CA GLN A 15 -14.00 -9.13 6.14
C GLN A 15 -13.10 -9.83 5.11
N ILE A 16 -12.19 -9.08 4.48
CA ILE A 16 -11.24 -9.61 3.50
C ILE A 16 -10.00 -10.16 4.20
N GLU A 17 -9.49 -9.46 5.21
CA GLU A 17 -8.32 -9.87 6.00
C GLU A 17 -8.52 -11.29 6.57
N ASN A 18 -9.71 -11.58 7.10
CA ASN A 18 -10.01 -12.86 7.74
C ASN A 18 -10.76 -13.84 6.81
N ASN A 19 -10.75 -13.59 5.50
CA ASN A 19 -11.39 -14.48 4.54
C ASN A 19 -10.66 -15.84 4.48
N ALA A 20 -11.41 -16.94 4.39
CA ALA A 20 -10.85 -18.29 4.33
C ALA A 20 -9.89 -18.54 3.15
N LEU A 21 -9.94 -17.72 2.08
CA LEU A 21 -8.98 -17.76 0.98
C LEU A 21 -7.57 -17.34 1.38
N PHE A 22 -7.42 -16.65 2.51
CA PHE A 22 -6.13 -16.20 3.05
C PHE A 22 -5.94 -16.81 4.46
N PRO A 23 -5.45 -18.07 4.57
CA PRO A 23 -5.26 -18.72 5.86
C PRO A 23 -4.35 -17.93 6.82
N GLU A 24 -3.35 -17.26 6.25
CA GLU A 24 -2.41 -16.39 6.96
C GLU A 24 -2.84 -14.91 6.96
N LYS A 25 -4.12 -14.65 6.64
CA LYS A 25 -4.70 -13.33 6.39
C LYS A 25 -4.00 -12.58 5.25
N THR A 26 -4.43 -11.35 4.96
CA THR A 26 -3.82 -10.51 3.91
C THR A 26 -3.90 -9.02 4.23
N ASN A 27 -2.99 -8.25 3.64
CA ASN A 27 -3.17 -6.82 3.45
C ASN A 27 -4.18 -6.58 2.31
N ILE A 28 -4.86 -5.43 2.34
CA ILE A 28 -5.82 -5.03 1.32
C ILE A 28 -5.52 -3.60 0.89
N GLU A 29 -5.20 -3.42 -0.38
CA GLU A 29 -5.01 -2.12 -1.01
C GLU A 29 -6.23 -1.73 -1.84
N PHE A 30 -6.81 -0.57 -1.52
CA PHE A 30 -7.87 0.06 -2.30
C PHE A 30 -7.23 1.08 -3.24
N VAL A 31 -7.24 0.78 -4.54
CA VAL A 31 -6.52 1.56 -5.55
C VAL A 31 -7.48 2.39 -6.39
N GLN A 32 -7.16 3.68 -6.51
CA GLN A 32 -7.77 4.59 -7.48
C GLN A 32 -6.70 5.01 -8.49
N ILE A 33 -6.95 4.73 -9.77
CA ILE A 33 -6.07 5.17 -10.85
C ILE A 33 -6.45 6.59 -11.24
N GLU A 34 -5.50 7.50 -11.11
CA GLU A 34 -5.65 8.88 -11.54
C GLU A 34 -5.27 9.01 -13.02
N ASN A 35 -4.11 8.47 -13.39
CA ASN A 35 -3.64 8.38 -14.76
C ASN A 35 -2.65 7.22 -14.92
N LYS A 36 -2.06 7.09 -16.10
CA LYS A 36 -1.13 6.01 -16.45
C LYS A 36 0.14 5.91 -15.58
N ASN A 37 0.50 6.99 -14.88
CA ASN A 37 1.70 7.11 -14.07
C ASN A 37 1.42 7.48 -12.60
N GLU A 38 0.16 7.52 -12.18
CA GLU A 38 -0.20 7.97 -10.84
C GLU A 38 -1.45 7.27 -10.29
N ILE A 39 -1.34 6.84 -9.04
CA ILE A 39 -2.43 6.22 -8.28
C ILE A 39 -2.57 6.83 -6.90
N HIS A 40 -3.79 6.77 -6.37
CA HIS A 40 -4.06 6.96 -4.95
C HIS A 40 -4.38 5.61 -4.33
N ILE A 41 -3.89 5.37 -3.11
CA ILE A 41 -4.19 4.15 -2.37
C ILE A 41 -4.57 4.43 -0.92
N ARG A 42 -5.46 3.60 -0.39
CA ARG A 42 -5.68 3.40 1.04
C ARG A 42 -5.47 1.93 1.37
N ILE A 43 -4.96 1.62 2.57
CA ILE A 43 -4.54 0.26 2.94
C ILE A 43 -5.25 -0.17 4.21
N TRP A 44 -5.66 -1.43 4.27
CA TRP A 44 -5.92 -2.16 5.50
C TRP A 44 -4.79 -3.18 5.70
N GLU A 45 -3.98 -2.98 6.73
CA GLU A 45 -2.86 -3.86 7.07
C GLU A 45 -3.28 -4.96 8.04
N ARG A 46 -2.85 -6.18 7.72
CA ARG A 46 -3.07 -7.39 8.51
C ARG A 46 -2.61 -7.18 9.96
N GLY A 47 -3.51 -7.39 10.90
CA GLY A 47 -3.24 -7.29 12.34
C GLY A 47 -3.06 -5.86 12.87
N VAL A 48 -3.21 -4.83 12.02
CA VAL A 48 -3.02 -3.42 12.39
C VAL A 48 -4.28 -2.60 12.13
N GLY A 49 -4.90 -2.78 10.96
CA GLY A 49 -6.02 -1.95 10.50
C GLY A 49 -5.59 -0.92 9.45
N GLU A 50 -6.31 0.18 9.34
CA GLU A 50 -5.96 1.23 8.37
C GLU A 50 -4.72 2.02 8.84
N THR A 51 -3.66 1.99 8.03
CA THR A 51 -2.40 2.73 8.28
C THR A 51 -2.25 3.93 7.35
N LEU A 52 -1.36 4.87 7.71
CA LEU A 52 -1.10 6.05 6.90
C LEU A 52 -0.30 5.71 5.62
N ALA A 53 0.58 4.73 5.70
CA ALA A 53 1.40 4.29 4.58
C ALA A 53 1.85 2.84 4.77
N CYS A 54 1.93 2.10 3.66
CA CYS A 54 2.48 0.75 3.60
C CYS A 54 3.37 0.64 2.35
N GLY A 55 4.68 0.50 2.53
CA GLY A 55 5.62 0.44 1.40
C GLY A 55 5.42 -0.80 0.52
N THR A 56 5.29 -1.97 1.14
CA THR A 56 5.05 -3.23 0.42
C THR A 56 3.68 -3.25 -0.26
N GLY A 57 2.64 -2.68 0.35
CA GLY A 57 1.32 -2.51 -0.27
C GLY A 57 1.33 -1.58 -1.48
N ALA A 58 2.07 -0.47 -1.42
CA ALA A 58 2.28 0.43 -2.56
C ALA A 58 2.93 -0.31 -3.75
N CYS A 59 3.99 -1.06 -3.47
CA CYS A 59 4.67 -1.94 -4.41
C CYS A 59 3.70 -2.96 -5.06
N ALA A 60 2.93 -3.68 -4.24
CA ALA A 60 1.96 -4.67 -4.72
C ALA A 60 0.86 -4.04 -5.60
N SER A 61 0.38 -2.85 -5.22
CA SER A 61 -0.63 -2.09 -5.97
C SER A 61 -0.16 -1.73 -7.38
N VAL A 62 1.11 -1.31 -7.50
CA VAL A 62 1.72 -0.98 -8.80
C VAL A 62 1.84 -2.23 -9.65
N VAL A 63 2.42 -3.32 -9.12
CA VAL A 63 2.54 -4.58 -9.86
C VAL A 63 1.17 -5.07 -10.35
N ALA A 64 0.16 -5.11 -9.46
CA ALA A 64 -1.19 -5.54 -9.82
C ALA A 64 -1.80 -4.70 -10.94
N SER A 65 -1.63 -3.37 -10.89
CA SER A 65 -2.20 -2.44 -11.88
C SER A 65 -1.46 -2.49 -13.22
N VAL A 66 -0.14 -2.71 -13.22
CA VAL A 66 0.65 -2.91 -14.44
C VAL A 66 0.30 -4.25 -15.11
N VAL A 67 0.15 -5.33 -14.34
CA VAL A 67 -0.31 -6.64 -14.86
C VAL A 67 -1.69 -6.51 -15.51
N GLN A 68 -2.57 -5.67 -14.96
CA GLN A 68 -3.88 -5.36 -15.55
C GLN A 68 -3.83 -4.37 -16.73
N LYS A 69 -2.63 -3.94 -17.17
CA LYS A 69 -2.41 -2.96 -18.26
C LYS A 69 -3.03 -1.59 -17.99
N GLN A 70 -3.23 -1.27 -16.72
CA GLN A 70 -3.83 -0.01 -16.29
C GLN A 70 -2.79 1.08 -16.09
N LEU A 71 -1.57 0.73 -15.70
CA LEU A 71 -0.44 1.64 -15.45
C LEU A 71 0.79 1.30 -16.31
N GLU A 72 1.69 2.27 -16.43
CA GLU A 72 3.06 2.10 -16.96
C GLU A 72 4.03 1.56 -15.88
N SER A 73 5.33 1.52 -16.15
CA SER A 73 6.32 0.92 -15.25
C SER A 73 6.80 1.83 -14.10
N LYS A 74 6.67 3.15 -14.22
CA LYS A 74 7.17 4.13 -13.24
C LYS A 74 6.04 5.00 -12.71
N ILE A 75 5.66 4.76 -11.47
CA ILE A 75 4.40 5.21 -10.87
C ILE A 75 4.61 6.03 -9.61
N MET A 76 3.91 7.15 -9.53
CA MET A 76 3.70 7.91 -8.31
C MET A 76 2.54 7.31 -7.52
N VAL A 77 2.80 6.90 -6.28
CA VAL A 77 1.79 6.35 -5.37
C VAL A 77 1.50 7.36 -4.27
N ASN A 78 0.27 7.88 -4.26
CA ASN A 78 -0.20 8.80 -3.24
C ASN A 78 -0.90 8.01 -2.11
N LEU A 79 -0.31 8.04 -0.91
CA LEU A 79 -0.85 7.47 0.33
C LEU A 79 -1.32 8.60 1.26
N ARG A 80 -2.03 8.26 2.34
CA ARG A 80 -2.43 9.25 3.35
C ARG A 80 -1.23 9.87 4.08
N GLY A 81 -0.17 9.10 4.26
CA GLY A 81 1.06 9.50 4.95
C GLY A 81 2.12 10.17 4.05
N GLY A 82 1.88 10.29 2.75
CA GLY A 82 2.85 10.88 1.82
C GLY A 82 2.88 10.20 0.46
N LYS A 83 3.94 10.46 -0.30
CA LYS A 83 4.12 9.93 -1.66
C LYS A 83 5.29 8.97 -1.72
N LEU A 84 5.15 7.93 -2.52
CA LEU A 84 6.22 6.99 -2.88
C LEU A 84 6.36 6.94 -4.39
N GLN A 85 7.60 6.88 -4.87
CA GLN A 85 7.89 6.54 -6.25
C GLN A 85 8.15 5.04 -6.33
N VAL A 86 7.44 4.33 -7.19
CA VAL A 86 7.63 2.89 -7.42
C VAL A 86 7.94 2.66 -8.90
N GLU A 87 8.97 1.88 -9.18
CA GLU A 87 9.40 1.53 -10.52
C GLU A 87 9.55 0.02 -10.64
N TRP A 88 8.79 -0.60 -11.54
CA TRP A 88 8.85 -2.03 -11.79
C TRP A 88 9.51 -2.30 -13.14
N ASN A 89 10.73 -2.82 -13.11
CA ASN A 89 11.40 -3.29 -14.31
C ASN A 89 10.88 -4.70 -14.64
N GLN A 90 10.18 -4.83 -15.76
CA GLN A 90 9.58 -6.09 -16.19
C GLN A 90 10.61 -7.09 -16.75
N GLU A 91 11.77 -6.61 -17.20
CA GLU A 91 12.81 -7.45 -17.80
C GLU A 91 13.58 -8.25 -16.73
N ASP A 92 14.08 -7.55 -15.71
CA ASP A 92 14.84 -8.16 -14.60
C ASP A 92 13.95 -8.50 -13.37
N LYS A 93 12.66 -8.16 -13.44
CA LYS A 93 11.63 -8.36 -12.42
C LYS A 93 11.91 -7.65 -11.08
N HIS A 94 12.83 -6.68 -11.05
CA HIS A 94 13.12 -5.91 -9.85
C HIS A 94 12.12 -4.77 -9.66
N LEU A 95 11.76 -4.55 -8.39
CA LEU A 95 10.86 -3.48 -7.97
C LEU A 95 11.63 -2.52 -7.07
N LEU A 96 11.70 -1.27 -7.49
CA LEU A 96 12.36 -0.19 -6.77
C LEU A 96 11.31 0.70 -6.13
N MET A 97 11.53 1.07 -4.87
CA MET A 97 10.66 1.97 -4.11
C MET A 97 11.51 3.08 -3.47
N THR A 98 11.12 4.33 -3.70
CA THR A 98 11.79 5.52 -3.17
C THR A 98 10.80 6.37 -2.39
N GLY A 99 11.18 6.77 -1.18
CA GLY A 99 10.38 7.62 -0.29
C GLY A 99 11.22 8.30 0.78
N PRO A 100 10.67 9.31 1.48
CA PRO A 100 11.36 10.01 2.55
C PRO A 100 11.47 9.17 3.82
N VAL A 101 12.48 9.45 4.65
CA VAL A 101 12.66 8.88 5.98
C VAL A 101 13.10 9.99 6.94
N ASN A 102 12.51 10.01 8.15
CA ASN A 102 12.81 11.02 9.17
C ASN A 102 13.01 10.36 10.55
N THR A 103 14.07 10.75 11.25
CA THR A 103 14.26 10.36 12.66
C THR A 103 13.38 11.23 13.56
N VAL A 104 12.61 10.61 14.46
CA VAL A 104 11.74 11.34 15.41
C VAL A 104 12.46 11.60 16.73
N PHE A 105 12.99 10.55 17.35
CA PHE A 105 13.73 10.64 18.62
C PHE A 105 14.59 9.39 18.85
N ASP A 106 15.50 9.47 19.82
CA ASP A 106 16.25 8.34 20.38
C ASP A 106 15.84 8.12 21.85
N GLY A 107 15.75 6.87 22.29
CA GLY A 107 15.25 6.55 23.64
C GLY A 107 15.73 5.21 24.21
N LYS A 108 15.47 5.01 25.52
CA LYS A 108 15.72 3.75 26.25
C LYS A 108 14.45 3.34 26.99
N ILE A 109 14.11 2.06 26.97
CA ILE A 109 12.98 1.47 27.70
C ILE A 109 13.47 0.33 28.59
N TYR A 110 12.89 0.22 29.80
CA TYR A 110 13.10 -0.92 30.69
C TYR A 110 11.87 -1.83 30.61
N LEU A 111 12.08 -3.07 30.22
CA LEU A 111 11.03 -4.08 30.21
C LEU A 111 10.90 -4.65 31.63
N LYS A 112 9.66 -4.81 32.11
CA LYS A 112 9.40 -5.55 33.34
C LYS A 112 9.37 -7.04 33.01
N GLU A 113 10.01 -7.85 33.86
CA GLU A 113 9.83 -9.30 33.91
C GLU A 113 8.42 -9.67 34.34
#